data_AF-A0A8T1H4N1-F1
#
_entry.id   AF-A0A8T1H4N1-F1
#
_cell.length_a   1.000
_cell.length_b   1.000
_cell.length_c   1.000
_cell.angle_alpha   90.00
_cell.angle_beta   90.00
_cell.angle_gamma   90.00
#
_symmetry.space_group_name_H-M   'P 1'
#
loop_
_entity.id
_entity.type
_entity.pdbx_description
1 polymer ?
#
loop_
_entity_poly.entity_id
_entity_poly.type
_entity_poly.pdbx_seq_one_letter_code
_entity_poly.pdbx_strand_id
1 'polypeptide(L)'
;MNDTSKVTSSSLEHGSFPHLSSIEWEALHRLDEASGEAVIQTLLTVGTEAQQRLAAQEFMARELADLRRRVSTPTPAKNKTDIVKLDVSSYSGEGDGRLHLNRWFGEVDIAIEARQLSTELARTRFLLSKLTGKAKEWALGKLVDDASCFPTMSAMKSDLRLAFEPPKTSESNARLSCR
;
A
#
# COMPACT_ATOMS: atom_id res chain seq x y z
N MET A 1 8.82 27.43 58.66
CA MET A 1 8.88 26.09 58.06
C MET A 1 7.68 25.94 57.13
N ASN A 2 7.75 25.80 55.81
CA ASN A 2 8.86 25.48 54.91
C ASN A 2 8.73 26.29 53.60
N ASP A 3 9.87 26.80 53.15
CA ASP A 3 10.16 27.10 51.76
C ASP A 3 9.93 25.86 50.88
N THR A 4 9.13 26.04 49.84
CA THR A 4 9.27 25.26 48.61
C THR A 4 9.30 26.26 47.48
N SER A 5 10.50 26.79 47.24
CA SER A 5 10.87 27.48 46.01
C SER A 5 10.44 26.61 44.85
N LYS A 6 9.36 27.02 44.19
CA LYS A 6 8.99 26.55 42.86
C LYS A 6 10.08 27.07 41.94
N VAL A 7 11.13 26.26 41.78
CA VAL A 7 12.26 26.54 40.90
C VAL A 7 11.70 26.96 39.55
N THR A 8 12.12 28.15 39.15
CA THR A 8 11.70 28.88 37.96
C THR A 8 11.83 28.01 36.72
N SER A 9 10.71 27.74 36.06
CA SER A 9 10.64 27.34 34.65
C SER A 9 11.35 28.43 33.84
N SER A 10 12.61 28.21 33.52
CA SER A 10 13.37 29.08 32.62
C SER A 10 12.81 28.89 31.21
N SER A 11 11.89 29.75 30.80
CA SER A 11 11.48 29.90 29.41
C SER A 11 12.70 30.40 28.62
N LEU A 12 13.52 29.47 28.14
CA LEU A 12 14.66 29.77 27.30
C LEU A 12 14.12 30.30 25.97
N GLU A 13 14.46 31.54 25.61
CA GLU A 13 14.03 32.16 24.37
C GLU A 13 15.10 31.98 23.28
N HIS A 14 14.68 31.89 22.02
CA HIS A 14 15.57 31.74 20.85
C HIS A 14 16.69 32.80 20.83
N GLY A 15 16.42 34.00 21.35
CA GLY A 15 17.41 35.09 21.47
C GLY A 15 18.65 34.76 22.32
N SER A 16 18.60 33.74 23.17
CA SER A 16 19.77 33.27 23.93
C SER A 16 20.68 32.33 23.13
N PHE A 17 20.28 31.89 21.93
CA PHE A 17 21.01 30.93 21.10
C PHE A 17 21.10 31.40 19.63
N PRO A 18 21.83 32.49 19.33
CA PRO A 18 21.89 33.09 17.99
C PRO A 18 22.55 32.18 16.94
N HIS A 19 23.30 31.15 17.35
CA HIS A 19 23.91 30.14 16.47
C HIS A 19 22.91 29.11 15.94
N LEU A 20 21.71 29.03 16.52
CA LEU A 20 20.62 28.17 16.06
C LEU A 20 19.72 28.95 15.11
N SER A 21 19.43 28.39 13.94
CA SER A 21 18.35 28.92 13.09
C SER A 21 16.98 28.71 13.74
N SER A 22 15.96 29.47 13.33
CA SER A 22 14.59 29.26 13.82
C SER A 22 14.10 27.83 13.59
N ILE A 23 14.52 27.17 12.51
CA ILE A 23 14.15 25.78 12.20
C ILE A 23 14.83 24.80 13.16
N GLU A 24 16.12 25.00 13.46
CA GLU A 24 16.86 24.18 14.43
C GLU A 24 16.29 24.38 15.85
N TRP A 25 15.89 25.59 16.21
CA TRP A 25 15.23 25.90 17.48
C TRP A 25 13.89 25.19 17.65
N GLU A 26 13.03 25.26 16.63
CA GLU A 26 11.76 24.54 16.59
C GLU A 26 11.97 23.02 16.64
N ALA A 27 13.06 22.51 16.04
CA ALA A 27 13.40 21.10 16.12
C ALA A 27 13.77 20.67 17.55
N LEU A 28 14.47 21.51 18.32
CA LEU A 28 14.76 21.24 19.73
C LEU A 28 13.50 21.25 20.59
N HIS A 29 12.54 22.15 20.34
CA HIS A 29 11.26 22.14 21.04
C HIS A 29 10.46 20.85 20.78
N ARG A 30 10.45 20.36 19.53
CA ARG A 30 9.81 19.05 19.24
C ARG A 30 10.57 17.87 19.83
N LEU A 31 11.90 17.96 19.92
CA LEU A 31 12.72 16.95 20.60
C LEU A 31 12.45 16.95 22.12
N ASP A 32 12.19 18.12 22.70
CA ASP A 32 11.75 18.29 24.10
C ASP A 32 10.46 17.51 24.39
N GLU A 33 9.44 17.74 23.55
CA GLU A 33 8.16 17.03 23.64
C GLU A 33 8.32 15.51 23.47
N ALA A 34 9.27 15.07 22.64
CA ALA A 34 9.49 13.64 22.35
C ALA A 34 10.36 12.92 23.39
N SER A 35 11.31 13.61 24.03
CA SER A 35 12.35 12.99 24.88
C SER A 35 12.34 13.44 26.35
N GLY A 36 11.54 14.46 26.69
CA GLY A 36 11.43 15.04 28.03
C GLY A 36 12.43 16.16 28.32
N GLU A 37 11.97 17.14 29.09
CA GLU A 37 12.62 18.42 29.40
C GLU A 37 14.08 18.31 29.87
N ALA A 38 14.38 17.30 30.69
CA ALA A 38 15.70 17.12 31.30
C ALA A 38 16.83 16.93 30.26
N VAL A 39 16.52 16.31 29.12
CA VAL A 39 17.53 16.02 28.07
C VAL A 39 17.90 17.29 27.32
N ILE A 40 16.90 18.08 26.93
CA ILE A 40 17.12 19.36 26.23
C ILE A 40 17.74 20.40 27.15
N GLN A 41 17.29 20.48 28.41
CA GLN A 41 17.85 21.43 29.36
C GLN A 41 19.34 21.14 29.64
N THR A 42 19.73 19.86 29.74
CA THR A 42 21.14 19.48 29.88
C THR A 42 21.95 19.83 28.62
N LEU A 43 21.38 19.58 27.44
CA LEU A 43 22.02 19.92 26.16
C LEU A 43 22.23 21.44 25.99
N LEU A 44 21.26 22.25 26.41
CA LEU A 44 21.32 23.71 26.32
C LEU A 44 22.23 24.34 27.38
N THR A 45 22.42 23.69 28.54
CA THR A 45 23.25 24.20 29.63
C THR A 45 24.71 23.71 29.59
N VAL A 46 24.95 22.47 29.19
CA VAL A 46 26.27 21.82 29.19
C VAL A 46 26.84 21.64 27.78
N GLY A 47 25.98 21.54 26.78
CA GLY A 47 26.40 21.33 25.39
C GLY A 47 27.02 22.58 24.77
N THR A 48 28.06 22.36 23.96
CA THR A 48 28.63 23.40 23.09
C THR A 48 27.66 23.80 21.99
N GLU A 49 27.84 24.98 21.39
CA GLU A 49 27.03 25.47 20.26
C GLU A 49 26.95 24.44 19.12
N ALA A 50 28.07 23.79 18.82
CA ALA A 50 28.15 22.74 17.80
C ALA A 50 27.32 21.50 18.16
N GLN A 51 27.32 21.08 19.43
CA GLN A 51 26.53 19.95 19.90
C GLN A 51 25.03 20.24 19.88
N GLN A 52 24.62 21.45 20.26
CA GLN A 52 23.22 21.87 20.20
C GLN A 52 22.71 21.87 18.75
N ARG A 53 23.51 22.40 17.83
CA ARG A 53 23.20 22.41 16.40
C ARG A 53 23.14 21.01 15.82
N LEU A 54 24.09 20.15 16.17
CA LEU A 54 24.13 18.76 15.72
C LEU A 54 22.89 18.00 16.19
N ALA A 55 22.49 18.15 17.46
CA ALA A 55 21.31 17.48 18.01
C ALA A 55 20.02 17.89 17.26
N ALA A 56 19.86 19.18 16.97
CA ALA A 56 18.73 19.67 16.17
C ALA A 56 18.72 19.05 14.76
N GLN A 57 19.88 19.01 14.09
CA GLN A 57 20.02 18.45 12.75
C GLN A 57 19.78 16.94 12.71
N GLU A 58 20.30 16.21 13.68
CA GLU A 58 20.05 14.78 13.81
C GLU A 58 18.57 14.48 14.03
N PHE A 59 17.90 15.27 14.87
CA PHE A 59 16.47 15.10 15.10
C PHE A 59 15.66 15.37 13.82
N MET A 60 15.95 16.46 13.11
CA MET A 60 15.31 16.74 11.82
C MET A 60 15.56 15.64 10.79
N ALA A 61 16.77 15.09 10.73
CA ALA A 61 17.10 13.99 9.83
C ALA A 61 16.33 12.70 10.18
N ARG A 62 16.16 12.41 11.48
CA ARG A 62 15.36 11.28 11.96
C ARG A 62 13.89 11.46 11.63
N GLU A 63 13.31 12.64 11.88
CA GLU A 63 11.93 12.98 11.52
C GLU A 63 11.68 12.82 10.02
N LEU A 64 12.62 13.29 9.18
CA LEU A 64 12.54 13.14 7.74
C LEU A 64 12.64 11.66 7.32
N ALA A 65 13.53 10.89 7.94
CA ALA A 65 13.65 9.46 7.68
C ALA A 65 12.37 8.71 8.10
N ASP A 66 11.75 9.09 9.22
CA ASP A 66 10.50 8.53 9.70
C ASP A 66 9.32 8.88 8.80
N LEU A 67 9.25 10.12 8.30
CA LEU A 67 8.24 10.52 7.34
C LEU A 67 8.42 9.76 6.02
N ARG A 68 9.65 9.65 5.51
CA ARG A 68 9.96 8.84 4.33
C ARG A 68 9.58 7.37 4.53
N ARG A 69 9.89 6.82 5.70
CA ARG A 69 9.49 5.46 6.07
C ARG A 69 7.97 5.31 6.03
N ARG A 70 7.20 6.20 6.66
CA ARG A 70 5.72 6.18 6.64
C ARG A 70 5.13 6.32 5.24
N VAL A 71 5.78 7.09 4.37
CA VAL A 71 5.39 7.24 2.95
C VAL A 71 5.73 5.97 2.14
N SER A 72 6.86 5.32 2.41
CA SER A 72 7.30 4.11 1.70
C SER A 72 6.67 2.82 2.22
N THR A 73 6.35 2.74 3.50
CA THR A 73 5.51 1.66 4.02
C THR A 73 4.07 1.95 3.66
N PRO A 74 3.35 1.09 2.93
CA PRO A 74 1.91 1.18 2.85
C PRO A 74 1.38 0.92 4.25
N THR A 75 1.26 1.96 5.05
CA THR A 75 0.65 1.89 6.36
C THR A 75 -0.81 1.56 6.09
N PRO A 76 -1.35 0.40 6.51
CA PRO A 76 -2.78 0.23 6.53
C PRO A 76 -3.25 1.15 7.64
N ALA A 77 -3.52 2.41 7.30
CA ALA A 77 -4.26 3.30 8.17
C ALA A 77 -5.53 2.54 8.51
N LYS A 78 -5.66 2.21 9.80
CA LYS A 78 -6.78 1.48 10.38
C LYS A 78 -8.03 2.37 10.35
N ASN A 79 -8.46 2.77 9.17
CA ASN A 79 -9.76 3.36 8.92
C ASN A 79 -10.71 2.16 8.79
N LYS A 80 -11.32 1.78 9.92
CA LYS A 80 -12.29 0.68 10.01
C LYS A 80 -13.60 0.94 9.25
N THR A 81 -13.68 1.98 8.43
CA THR A 81 -14.93 2.47 7.84
C THR A 81 -14.87 2.73 6.34
N ASP A 82 -13.79 2.33 5.65
CA ASP A 82 -13.74 2.45 4.18
C ASP A 82 -13.20 1.18 3.50
N ILE A 83 -13.52 0.01 4.07
CA ILE A 83 -13.37 -1.24 3.34
C ILE A 83 -14.55 -1.32 2.37
N VAL A 84 -14.43 -0.63 1.23
CA VAL A 84 -15.21 -0.97 0.05
C VAL A 84 -14.84 -2.42 -0.25
N LYS A 85 -15.72 -3.37 0.11
CA LYS A 85 -15.55 -4.78 -0.23
C LYS A 85 -15.69 -4.87 -1.74
N LEU A 86 -14.59 -4.65 -2.46
CA LEU A 86 -14.45 -4.88 -3.89
C LEU A 86 -14.59 -6.37 -4.12
N ASP A 87 -15.84 -6.81 -4.19
CA ASP A 87 -16.17 -8.17 -4.54
C ASP A 87 -16.03 -8.33 -6.04
N VAL A 88 -15.33 -9.38 -6.42
CA VAL A 88 -15.18 -9.78 -7.83
C VAL A 88 -15.85 -11.12 -7.92
N SER A 89 -16.78 -11.23 -8.85
CA SER A 89 -17.51 -12.45 -9.12
C SER A 89 -16.54 -13.61 -9.34
N SER A 90 -16.93 -14.82 -8.94
CA SER A 90 -16.14 -16.00 -9.27
C SER A 90 -16.45 -16.47 -10.69
N TYR A 91 -15.43 -16.91 -11.44
CA TYR A 91 -15.60 -17.46 -12.78
C TYR A 91 -15.41 -18.97 -12.77
N SER A 92 -16.43 -19.73 -13.18
CA SER A 92 -16.44 -21.20 -13.17
C SER A 92 -15.93 -21.83 -14.48
N GLY A 93 -16.01 -21.11 -15.60
CA GLY A 93 -15.74 -21.66 -16.94
C GLY A 93 -16.90 -22.47 -17.55
N GLU A 94 -17.97 -22.75 -16.80
CA GLU A 94 -19.09 -23.59 -17.23
C GLU A 94 -20.43 -23.15 -16.60
N GLY A 95 -21.54 -23.60 -17.18
CA GLY A 95 -22.90 -23.28 -16.74
C GLY A 95 -23.63 -22.29 -17.66
N ASP A 96 -24.95 -22.45 -17.77
CA ASP A 96 -25.84 -21.66 -18.63
C ASP A 96 -25.92 -20.18 -18.20
N GLY A 97 -25.75 -19.92 -16.90
CA GLY A 97 -25.68 -18.57 -16.31
C GLY A 97 -24.27 -18.01 -16.14
N ARG A 98 -23.25 -18.57 -16.82
CA ARG A 98 -21.86 -18.12 -16.62
C ARG A 98 -21.69 -16.67 -17.07
N LEU A 99 -20.96 -15.88 -16.27
CA LEU A 99 -20.59 -14.53 -16.65
C LEU A 99 -19.77 -14.55 -17.95
N HIS A 100 -20.06 -13.63 -18.87
CA HIS A 100 -19.27 -13.47 -20.08
C HIS A 100 -17.82 -13.18 -19.72
N LEU A 101 -16.88 -13.94 -20.29
CA LEU A 101 -15.46 -13.89 -19.88
C LEU A 101 -14.88 -12.47 -19.97
N ASN A 102 -15.22 -11.72 -21.03
CA ASN A 102 -14.75 -10.34 -21.19
C ASN A 102 -15.37 -9.38 -20.17
N ARG A 103 -16.63 -9.60 -19.75
CA ARG A 103 -17.24 -8.81 -18.67
C ARG A 103 -16.52 -9.08 -17.35
N TRP A 104 -16.25 -10.35 -17.06
CA TRP A 104 -15.53 -10.76 -15.86
C TRP A 104 -14.11 -10.18 -15.81
N PHE A 105 -13.39 -10.16 -16.94
CA PHE A 105 -12.09 -9.48 -17.00
C PHE A 105 -12.17 -7.99 -16.62
N GLY A 106 -13.22 -7.28 -17.05
CA GLY A 106 -13.45 -5.90 -16.65
C GLY A 106 -13.62 -5.74 -15.14
N GLU A 107 -14.38 -6.63 -14.49
CA GLU A 107 -14.53 -6.63 -13.02
C GLU A 107 -13.19 -6.89 -12.31
N VAL A 108 -12.36 -7.79 -12.85
CA VAL A 108 -11.03 -8.09 -12.32
C VAL A 108 -10.08 -6.90 -12.47
N ASP A 109 -10.08 -6.22 -13.63
CA ASP A 109 -9.22 -5.05 -13.88
C ASP A 109 -9.53 -3.91 -12.93
N ILE A 110 -10.81 -3.56 -12.77
CA ILE A 110 -11.25 -2.53 -11.82
C ILE A 110 -10.80 -2.88 -10.40
N ALA A 111 -10.92 -4.14 -10.00
CA ALA A 111 -10.49 -4.57 -8.67
C ALA A 111 -8.97 -4.55 -8.48
N ILE A 112 -8.19 -4.86 -9.51
CA ILE A 112 -6.73 -4.79 -9.47
C ILE A 112 -6.24 -3.36 -9.34
N GLU A 113 -6.83 -2.45 -10.11
CA GLU A 113 -6.55 -1.01 -10.03
C GLU A 113 -6.93 -0.46 -8.65
N ALA A 114 -8.14 -0.76 -8.16
CA ALA A 114 -8.61 -0.28 -6.87
C ALA A 114 -7.80 -0.85 -5.68
N ARG A 115 -7.29 -2.08 -5.80
CA ARG A 115 -6.42 -2.72 -4.78
C ARG A 115 -4.95 -2.36 -4.92
N GLN A 116 -4.57 -1.61 -5.96
CA GLN A 116 -3.20 -1.20 -6.26
C GLN A 116 -2.22 -2.40 -6.30
N LEU A 117 -2.65 -3.52 -6.88
CA LEU A 117 -1.76 -4.68 -7.03
C LEU A 117 -0.68 -4.35 -8.05
N SER A 118 0.53 -4.06 -7.57
CA SER A 118 1.65 -3.54 -8.39
C SER A 118 2.47 -4.64 -9.07
N THR A 119 2.53 -5.84 -8.51
CA THR A 119 3.34 -6.94 -9.05
C THR A 119 2.50 -7.88 -9.92
N GLU A 120 3.09 -8.36 -11.01
CA GLU A 120 2.46 -9.36 -11.89
C GLU A 120 2.10 -10.65 -11.14
N LEU A 121 2.95 -11.07 -10.20
CA LEU A 121 2.66 -12.21 -9.34
C LEU A 121 1.41 -11.99 -8.49
N ALA A 122 1.23 -10.81 -7.89
CA ALA A 122 0.02 -10.52 -7.11
C ALA A 122 -1.23 -10.49 -8.00
N ARG A 123 -1.13 -9.91 -9.20
CA ARG A 123 -2.23 -9.85 -10.18
C ARG A 123 -2.66 -11.24 -10.64
N THR A 124 -1.71 -12.09 -11.02
CA THR A 124 -1.97 -13.46 -11.48
C THR A 124 -2.52 -14.34 -10.36
N ARG A 125 -1.96 -14.25 -9.14
CA ARG A 125 -2.49 -14.99 -7.97
C ARG A 125 -3.87 -14.51 -7.55
N PHE A 126 -4.14 -13.21 -7.64
CA PHE A 126 -5.47 -12.67 -7.42
C PHE A 126 -6.47 -13.19 -8.45
N LEU A 127 -6.14 -13.15 -9.74
CA LEU A 127 -6.99 -13.66 -10.81
C LEU A 127 -7.27 -15.17 -10.63
N LEU A 128 -6.24 -15.96 -10.32
CA LEU A 128 -6.38 -17.38 -9.98
C LEU A 128 -7.32 -17.62 -8.79
N SER A 129 -7.27 -16.77 -7.75
CA SER A 129 -8.14 -16.88 -6.58
C SER A 129 -9.62 -16.69 -6.89
N LYS A 130 -9.93 -16.04 -8.02
CA LYS A 130 -11.29 -15.78 -8.50
C LYS A 130 -11.79 -16.82 -9.50
N LEU A 131 -10.96 -17.79 -9.87
CA LEU A 131 -11.38 -18.95 -10.65
C LEU A 131 -11.99 -20.02 -9.73
N THR A 132 -13.04 -20.66 -10.22
CA THR A 132 -13.77 -21.76 -9.57
C THR A 132 -14.09 -22.83 -10.61
N GLY A 133 -14.59 -23.99 -10.16
CA GLY A 133 -15.00 -25.09 -11.05
C GLY A 133 -13.94 -25.45 -12.10
N LYS A 134 -14.40 -25.69 -13.34
CA LYS A 134 -13.58 -26.07 -14.48
C LYS A 134 -12.46 -25.08 -14.81
N ALA A 135 -12.69 -23.78 -14.64
CA ALA A 135 -11.66 -22.76 -14.84
C ALA A 135 -10.51 -22.88 -13.84
N LYS A 136 -10.81 -23.22 -12.58
CA LYS A 136 -9.80 -23.44 -11.55
C LYS A 136 -9.01 -24.72 -11.80
N GLU A 137 -9.70 -25.80 -12.13
CA GLU A 137 -9.06 -27.09 -12.45
C GLU A 137 -8.09 -26.95 -13.64
N TRP A 138 -8.52 -26.29 -14.71
CA TRP A 138 -7.66 -25.99 -15.86
C TRP A 138 -6.42 -25.18 -15.46
N ALA A 139 -6.58 -24.12 -14.66
CA ALA A 139 -5.48 -23.26 -14.27
C ALA A 139 -4.49 -23.98 -13.35
N LEU A 140 -4.97 -24.84 -12.45
CA LEU A 140 -4.12 -25.65 -11.59
C LEU A 140 -3.40 -26.74 -12.39
N GLY A 141 -4.04 -27.35 -13.38
CA GLY A 141 -3.39 -28.30 -14.31
C GLY A 141 -2.19 -27.66 -15.00
N LYS A 142 -2.37 -26.46 -15.57
CA LYS A 142 -1.27 -25.70 -16.18
C LYS A 142 -0.11 -25.42 -15.20
N LEU A 143 -0.42 -25.08 -13.95
CA LEU A 143 0.59 -24.81 -12.91
C LEU A 143 1.36 -26.06 -12.47
N VAL A 144 0.72 -27.23 -12.53
CA VAL A 144 1.38 -28.51 -12.25
C VAL A 144 2.34 -28.88 -13.38
N ASP A 145 1.94 -28.62 -14.64
CA ASP A 145 2.78 -28.87 -15.81
C ASP A 145 3.96 -27.89 -15.89
N ASP A 146 3.72 -26.61 -15.59
CA ASP A 146 4.72 -25.54 -15.58
C ASP A 146 4.39 -24.50 -14.50
N ALA A 147 5.23 -24.43 -13.46
CA ALA A 147 5.07 -23.47 -12.37
C ALA A 147 5.18 -22.00 -12.83
N SER A 148 5.75 -21.76 -14.01
CA SER A 148 5.94 -20.44 -14.63
C SER A 148 4.91 -20.09 -15.71
N CYS A 149 3.86 -20.91 -15.89
CA CYS A 149 2.88 -20.77 -16.97
C CYS A 149 2.10 -19.45 -16.99
N PHE A 150 2.09 -18.69 -15.89
CA PHE A 150 1.43 -17.40 -15.76
C PHE A 150 2.42 -16.30 -15.38
N PRO A 151 3.33 -15.89 -16.28
CA PRO A 151 4.35 -14.88 -15.98
C PRO A 151 3.78 -13.47 -15.88
N THR A 152 2.67 -13.20 -16.58
CA THR A 152 1.96 -11.92 -16.56
C THR A 152 0.45 -12.13 -16.54
N MET A 153 -0.28 -11.14 -16.05
CA MET A 153 -1.74 -11.14 -16.08
C MET A 153 -2.27 -11.17 -17.52
N SER A 154 -1.61 -10.48 -18.44
CA SER A 154 -1.99 -10.46 -19.85
C SER A 154 -1.91 -11.86 -20.48
N ALA A 155 -0.81 -12.58 -20.24
CA ALA A 155 -0.65 -13.96 -20.70
C ALA A 155 -1.73 -14.88 -20.12
N MET A 156 -1.99 -14.78 -18.80
CA MET A 156 -3.03 -15.58 -18.15
C MET A 156 -4.44 -15.32 -18.73
N LYS A 157 -4.78 -14.05 -19.02
CA LYS A 157 -6.06 -13.71 -19.67
C LYS A 157 -6.13 -14.22 -21.10
N SER A 158 -5.03 -14.17 -21.86
CA SER A 158 -4.96 -14.74 -23.21
C SER A 158 -5.25 -16.23 -23.18
N ASP A 159 -4.60 -16.96 -22.29
CA ASP A 159 -4.80 -18.41 -22.15
C ASP A 159 -6.23 -18.76 -21.72
N LEU A 160 -6.83 -17.98 -20.83
CA LEU A 160 -8.23 -18.16 -20.43
C LEU A 160 -9.20 -17.94 -21.61
N ARG A 161 -8.91 -16.99 -22.51
CA ARG A 161 -9.71 -16.83 -23.74
C ARG A 161 -9.59 -18.05 -24.62
N LEU A 162 -8.37 -18.56 -24.84
CA LEU A 162 -8.17 -19.75 -25.65
C LEU A 162 -8.89 -20.99 -25.09
N ALA A 163 -8.95 -21.11 -23.76
CA ALA A 163 -9.55 -22.29 -23.11
C ALA A 163 -11.08 -22.21 -22.98
N PHE A 164 -11.66 -21.01 -22.81
CA PHE A 164 -13.06 -20.86 -22.42
C PHE A 164 -13.90 -19.98 -23.36
N GLU A 165 -13.29 -19.29 -24.31
CA GLU A 165 -14.03 -18.57 -25.35
C GLU A 165 -14.56 -19.60 -26.37
N PRO A 166 -15.87 -19.59 -26.68
CA PRO A 166 -16.39 -20.50 -27.70
C PRO A 166 -15.70 -20.24 -29.05
N PRO A 167 -15.45 -21.28 -29.86
CA PRO A 167 -15.06 -21.06 -31.25
C PRO A 167 -16.09 -20.17 -31.90
N LYS A 168 -15.66 -19.09 -32.56
CA LYS A 168 -16.54 -18.29 -33.41
C LYS A 168 -16.90 -19.14 -34.63
N THR A 169 -17.82 -20.07 -34.47
CA THR A 169 -18.42 -20.77 -35.60
C THR A 169 -19.21 -19.71 -36.36
N SER A 170 -18.67 -19.31 -37.50
CA SER A 170 -19.43 -18.70 -38.58
C SER A 170 -20.48 -19.70 -39.08
N GLU A 171 -21.55 -19.89 -38.31
CA GLU A 171 -22.71 -20.70 -38.70
C GLU A 171 -23.99 -19.98 -38.26
N SER A 172 -24.21 -18.81 -38.86
CA SER A 172 -25.55 -18.24 -39.04
C SER A 172 -25.87 -18.28 -40.54
N ASN A 173 -25.88 -19.47 -41.12
CA ASN A 173 -26.44 -19.70 -42.46
C ASN A 173 -26.81 -21.17 -42.65
N ALA A 174 -27.76 -21.65 -41.85
CA ALA A 174 -28.54 -22.81 -42.23
C ALA A 174 -29.92 -22.77 -41.54
N ARG A 175 -30.94 -22.56 -42.39
CA ARG A 175 -32.34 -22.97 -42.21
C ARG A 175 -33.20 -22.16 -41.26
N LEU A 176 -33.85 -21.14 -41.84
CA LEU A 176 -35.32 -21.13 -41.92
C LEU A 176 -35.74 -20.74 -43.34
N SER A 177 -35.63 -21.71 -44.26
CA SER A 177 -36.53 -21.87 -45.41
C SER A 177 -37.20 -23.24 -45.27
N CYS A 178 -38.48 -23.31 -45.63
CA CYS A 178 -39.48 -24.35 -45.38
C CYS A 178 -40.11 -24.27 -43.97
N ARG A 179 -41.37 -23.90 -43.79
CA ARG A 179 -42.59 -24.10 -44.61
C ARG A 179 -43.54 -22.91 -44.47
#